data_AF-A0A0G1GV75-F1
#
_entry.id   AF-A0A0G1GV75-F1
#
_cell.length_a   1.000
_cell.length_b   1.000
_cell.length_c   1.000
_cell.angle_alpha   90.00
_cell.angle_beta   90.00
_cell.angle_gamma   90.00
#
_symmetry.space_group_name_H-M   'P 1'
#
loop_
_entity.id
_entity.type
_entity.pdbx_description
1 polymer ?
#
loop_
_entity_poly.entity_id
_entity_poly.type
_entity_poly.pdbx_seq_one_letter_code
_entity_poly.pdbx_strand_id
1 'polypeptide(L)' 'MARDLNPTFLINLRIVSGVIHIQFYNLKTKEKVEIPDNEVEIVTLENGRKAAKAESNGMKLFKFLSKADSEKLGA' A
#
# COMPACT_ATOMS: atom_id res chain seq x y z
N MET A 1 11.41 2.72 40.48
CA MET A 1 10.07 3.17 40.07
C MET A 1 9.98 2.98 38.55
N ALA A 2 9.62 1.77 38.11
CA ALA A 2 9.54 1.43 36.70
C ALA A 2 8.28 2.09 36.12
N ARG A 3 8.42 2.87 35.04
CA ARG A 3 7.31 3.53 34.37
C ARG A 3 6.59 2.44 33.57
N ASP A 4 5.42 2.02 34.06
CA ASP A 4 4.52 1.10 33.37
C ASP A 4 4.28 1.57 31.94
N LEU A 5 4.86 0.84 30.99
CA LEU A 5 4.55 0.99 29.58
C LEU A 5 3.12 0.49 29.38
N ASN A 6 2.24 1.40 28.95
CA ASN A 6 0.85 1.09 28.64
C ASN A 6 0.77 -0.10 27.64
N PRO A 7 0.14 -1.22 27.99
CA PRO A 7 0.09 -2.41 27.13
C PRO A 7 -0.62 -2.14 25.79
N THR A 8 -1.50 -1.13 25.70
CA THR A 8 -2.15 -0.71 24.45
C THR A 8 -1.15 -0.15 23.42
N PHE A 9 -0.07 0.47 23.88
CA PHE A 9 0.95 1.05 22.99
C PHE A 9 1.77 -0.03 22.27
N LEU A 10 2.00 -1.17 22.94
CA LEU A 10 2.66 -2.34 22.35
C LEU A 10 1.73 -3.13 21.40
N ILE A 11 0.42 -3.13 21.65
CA ILE A 11 -0.56 -3.77 20.77
C ILE A 11 -0.62 -3.05 19.41
N ASN A 12 -0.63 -1.71 19.41
CA ASN A 12 -0.58 -0.93 18.16
C ASN A 12 0.75 -1.12 17.39
N LEU A 13 1.85 -1.44 18.09
CA LEU A 13 3.14 -1.70 17.44
C LEU A 13 3.25 -3.11 16.84
N ARG A 14 2.43 -4.08 17.29
CA ARG A 14 2.47 -5.47 16.78
C ARG A 14 1.58 -5.70 15.56
N ILE A 15 0.50 -4.92 15.41
CA ILE A 15 -0.45 -5.04 14.29
C ILE A 15 0.14 -4.54 12.96
N VAL A 16 1.23 -3.77 12.98
CA VAL A 16 1.88 -3.22 11.77
C VAL A 16 2.71 -4.25 10.98
N SER A 17 2.74 -5.51 11.39
CA SER A 17 3.63 -6.56 10.83
C SER A 17 3.10 -7.22 9.55
N GLY A 18 2.32 -6.48 8.74
CA GLY A 18 1.69 -7.03 7.53
C GLY A 18 1.44 -5.99 6.44
N VAL A 19 2.03 -4.80 6.52
CA VAL A 19 1.86 -3.77 5.49
C VAL A 19 2.67 -4.16 4.27
N ILE A 20 2.00 -4.36 3.14
CA ILE A 20 2.63 -4.69 1.86
C ILE A 20 2.88 -3.37 1.13
N HIS A 21 4.14 -3.03 0.91
CA HIS A 21 4.49 -1.83 0.16
C HIS A 21 4.47 -2.11 -1.34
N ILE A 22 3.65 -1.36 -2.07
CA ILE A 22 3.60 -1.39 -3.53
C ILE A 22 4.44 -0.25 -4.07
N GLN A 23 5.44 -0.59 -4.89
CA GLN A 23 6.20 0.40 -5.63
C GLN A 23 5.42 0.86 -6.87
N PHE A 24 5.06 2.14 -6.89
CA PHE A 24 4.54 2.87 -8.05
C PHE A 24 5.65 3.61 -8.76
N TYR A 25 5.51 3.80 -10.07
CA TYR A 25 6.38 4.67 -10.84
C TYR A 25 5.63 5.95 -11.18
N ASN A 26 6.10 7.08 -10.66
CA ASN A 26 5.54 8.38 -10.96
C ASN A 26 6.13 8.89 -12.27
N LEU A 27 5.30 8.94 -13.32
CA LEU A 27 5.75 9.39 -14.64
C LEU A 27 6.16 10.86 -14.70
N LYS A 28 5.63 11.71 -13.80
CA LYS A 28 5.94 13.14 -13.79
C LYS A 28 7.27 13.42 -13.10
N THR A 29 7.52 12.81 -11.94
CA THR A 29 8.79 12.98 -11.22
C THR A 29 9.87 12.01 -11.71
N LYS A 30 9.48 10.98 -12.47
CA LYS A 30 10.32 9.85 -12.92
C LYS A 30 10.94 9.07 -11.77
N GLU A 31 10.26 9.05 -10.63
CA GLU A 31 10.70 8.39 -9.41
C GLU A 31 9.80 7.22 -9.03
N LYS A 32 10.37 6.32 -8.24
CA LYS A 32 9.66 5.21 -7.64
C LYS A 32 9.15 5.65 -6.27
N VAL A 33 7.85 5.48 -6.04
CA VAL A 33 7.21 5.80 -4.76
C VAL A 33 6.67 4.51 -4.18
N GLU A 34 7.08 4.19 -2.96
CA GLU A 34 6.55 3.04 -2.23
C GLU A 34 5.35 3.49 -1.39
N ILE A 35 4.21 2.87 -1.64
CA ILE A 35 2.95 3.21 -0.96
C ILE A 35 2.44 1.95 -0.27
N PRO A 36 2.10 2.04 1.03
CA PRO A 36 1.54 0.90 1.76
C PRO A 36 0.17 0.52 1.17
N ASP A 37 -0.16 -0.76 1.19
CA ASP A 37 -1.44 -1.28 0.64
C ASP A 37 -2.67 -0.62 1.28
N ASN A 38 -2.58 -0.17 2.53
CA ASN A 38 -3.64 0.57 3.21
C ASN A 38 -3.96 1.95 2.55
N GLU A 39 -3.02 2.51 1.80
CA GLU A 39 -3.20 3.75 1.03
C GLU A 39 -3.43 3.48 -0.47
N VAL A 40 -3.61 2.20 -0.84
CA VAL A 40 -3.82 1.76 -2.22
C VAL A 40 -5.25 1.26 -2.41
N GLU A 41 -5.93 1.81 -3.41
CA GLU A 41 -7.23 1.38 -3.88
C GLU A 41 -7.06 0.38 -5.03
N ILE A 42 -7.54 -0.86 -4.88
CA ILE A 42 -7.54 -1.84 -5.98
C ILE A 42 -8.83 -1.68 -6.78
N VAL A 43 -8.68 -1.24 -8.02
CA VAL A 43 -9.79 -1.07 -8.97
C VAL A 43 -9.75 -2.16 -10.03
N THR A 44 -10.92 -2.71 -10.38
CA THR A 44 -11.06 -3.57 -11.56
C THR A 44 -11.44 -2.68 -12.73
N LEU A 45 -10.60 -2.68 -13.76
CA LEU A 45 -10.83 -1.92 -14.99
C LEU A 45 -11.88 -2.62 -15.86
N GLU A 46 -12.46 -1.87 -16.81
CA GLU A 46 -13.51 -2.36 -17.72
C GLU A 46 -13.07 -3.57 -18.56
N ASN A 47 -11.76 -3.72 -18.78
CA ASN A 47 -11.16 -4.87 -19.47
C ASN A 47 -10.95 -6.12 -18.57
N GLY A 48 -11.46 -6.10 -17.33
CA GLY A 48 -11.33 -7.17 -16.34
C GLY A 48 -9.96 -7.26 -15.66
N ARG A 49 -9.03 -6.33 -15.93
CA ARG A 49 -7.71 -6.31 -15.27
C ARG A 49 -7.80 -5.54 -13.96
N LYS A 50 -7.08 -6.03 -12.95
CA LYS A 50 -6.91 -5.32 -11.68
C LYS A 50 -5.79 -4.29 -11.79
N ALA A 51 -6.01 -3.13 -11.20
CA ALA A 51 -5.02 -2.08 -11.08
C ALA A 51 -5.04 -1.54 -9.66
N ALA A 52 -3.86 -1.25 -9.13
CA ALA A 52 -3.68 -0.50 -7.92
C ALA A 52 -3.66 0.99 -8.28
N LYS A 53 -4.42 1.77 -7.53
CA LYS A 53 -4.53 3.22 -7.64
C LYS A 53 -4.15 3.81 -6.30
N ALA A 54 -3.27 4.78 -6.30
CA ALA A 54 -2.83 5.47 -5.10
C ALA A 54 -2.78 6.97 -5.35
N GLU A 55 -2.75 7.76 -4.28
CA GLU A 55 -2.51 9.20 -4.38
C GLU A 55 -1.27 9.56 -3.57
N SER A 56 -0.31 10.23 -4.20
CA SER A 56 0.90 10.71 -3.54
C SER A 56 1.12 12.17 -3.88
N ASN A 57 1.21 13.04 -2.87
CA ASN A 57 1.39 14.48 -3.04
C ASN A 57 0.37 15.14 -4.00
N GLY A 58 -0.90 14.71 -3.96
CA GLY A 58 -1.96 15.18 -4.86
C GLY A 58 -1.88 14.63 -6.28
N MET A 59 -1.02 13.63 -6.52
CA MET A 59 -0.83 12.98 -7.82
C MET A 59 -1.39 11.57 -7.78
N LYS A 60 -2.33 11.29 -8.68
CA LYS A 60 -2.89 9.95 -8.84
C LYS A 60 -1.88 9.05 -9.56
N LEU A 61 -1.46 8.02 -8.87
CA LEU A 61 -0.59 6.96 -9.34
C LEU A 61 -1.43 5.74 -9.68
N PHE A 62 -1.13 5.12 -10.81
CA PHE A 62 -1.80 3.91 -11.26
C PHE A 62 -0.76 2.87 -11.63
N LYS A 63 -0.97 1.64 -11.17
CA LYS A 63 -0.14 0.50 -11.49
C LYS A 63 -1.05 -0.68 -11.84
N PHE A 64 -0.90 -1.22 -13.03
CA PHE A 64 -1.55 -2.49 -13.37
C PHE A 64 -0.97 -3.58 -12.49
N LEU A 65 -1.85 -4.33 -11.83
CA LEU A 65 -1.44 -5.49 -11.06
C LEU A 65 -1.26 -6.65 -12.03
N SER A 66 -0.04 -7.19 -12.08
CA SER A 66 0.14 -8.49 -12.73
C SER A 66 -0.54 -9.57 -11.88
N LYS A 67 -0.69 -10.79 -12.43
CA LYS A 67 -1.25 -11.93 -11.67
C LYS A 67 -0.53 -12.11 -10.32
N ALA A 68 0.80 -12.10 -10.35
CA ALA A 68 1.64 -12.23 -9.16
C ALA A 68 1.45 -11.10 -8.12
N ASP A 69 1.22 -9.86 -8.57
CA ASP A 69 0.96 -8.75 -7.64
C ASP A 69 -0.46 -8.81 -7.07
N SER A 70 -1.45 -9.26 -7.86
CA SER A 70 -2.82 -9.46 -7.39
C SER A 70 -2.88 -10.56 -6.32
N GLU A 71 -2.17 -11.67 -6.54
CA GLU A 71 -2.08 -12.78 -5.57
C GLU A 71 -1.41 -12.35 -4.26
N LYS A 72 -0.38 -11.51 -4.32
CA LYS A 72 0.29 -10.96 -3.12
C LYS A 72 -0.59 -10.01 -2.33
N LEU A 73 -1.47 -9.26 -3.02
CA LEU A 73 -2.41 -8.33 -2.40
C LEU A 73 -3.71 -9.01 -1.96
N GLY A 74 -3.82 -10.33 -2.10
CA GLY A 74 -5.02 -11.09 -1.75
C GLY A 74 -6.25 -10.69 -2.56
N ALA A 75 -6.05 -10.09 -3.74
CA ALA A 75 -7.08 -9.47 -4.56
C ALA A 75 -7.71 -10.45 -5.53
#